data_AF-A0A370JVK4-F1
#
_entry.id   AF-A0A370JVK4-F1
#
_cell.length_a   1.000
_cell.length_b   1.000
_cell.length_c   1.000
_cell.angle_alpha   90.00
_cell.angle_beta   90.00
_cell.angle_gamma   90.00
#
_symmetry.space_group_name_H-M   'P 1'
#
loop_
_entity.id
_entity.type
_entity.pdbx_description
1 polymer ?
#
loop_
_entity_poly.entity_id
_entity_poly.type
_entity_poly.pdbx_seq_one_letter_code
_entity_poly.pdbx_strand_id
1 'polypeptide(L)'
;MAPVRKVYSGVPTLELHGLALVSDLDGLQAHLVLDAPWGFALRESEAWPRPVLVLTGNPCPHYLRDLLEHDPDGLIATPVGPEEVREALHRVAKGHKIRYLPELEPDPLCPREREILRLVALGMTNAELENRFGLKAKTVKNYVCNILDKLGMKSRVEVALYYFGVHPMLYTWSQTGHCPE
;
A
#
# COMPACT_ATOMS: atom_id res chain seq x y z
N MET A 1 -22.81 -6.39 -22.89
CA MET A 1 -21.37 -6.01 -22.93
C MET A 1 -20.59 -7.11 -22.24
N ALA A 2 -19.44 -7.52 -22.80
CA ALA A 2 -18.54 -8.42 -22.08
C ALA A 2 -18.11 -7.76 -20.76
N PRO A 3 -17.92 -8.52 -19.68
CA PRO A 3 -17.44 -7.96 -18.41
C PRO A 3 -16.10 -7.26 -18.66
N VAL A 4 -16.02 -5.97 -18.30
CA VAL A 4 -14.76 -5.22 -18.42
C VAL A 4 -13.84 -5.73 -17.32
N ARG A 5 -12.73 -6.35 -17.73
CA ARG A 5 -11.67 -6.82 -16.84
C ARG A 5 -10.43 -5.98 -17.11
N LYS A 6 -9.80 -5.47 -16.07
CA LYS A 6 -8.62 -4.61 -16.20
C LYS A 6 -7.59 -4.93 -15.13
N VAL A 7 -6.34 -4.77 -15.54
CA VAL A 7 -5.19 -4.75 -14.65
C VAL A 7 -4.68 -3.32 -14.58
N TYR A 8 -4.34 -2.88 -13.39
CA TYR A 8 -3.84 -1.54 -13.10
C TYR A 8 -2.46 -1.65 -12.46
N SER A 9 -1.49 -0.95 -13.03
CA SER A 9 -0.15 -0.81 -12.46
C SER A 9 0.47 0.49 -12.94
N GLY A 10 1.32 1.12 -12.13
CA GLY A 10 2.16 2.21 -12.61
C GLY A 10 3.27 1.74 -13.57
N VAL A 11 3.39 0.42 -13.79
CA VAL A 11 4.36 -0.21 -14.68
C VAL A 11 3.64 -0.93 -15.83
N PRO A 12 3.68 -0.40 -17.06
CA PRO A 12 2.93 -0.95 -18.20
C PRO A 12 3.23 -2.43 -18.51
N THR A 13 4.48 -2.87 -18.30
CA THR A 13 4.85 -4.27 -18.52
C THR A 13 4.17 -5.20 -17.51
N LEU A 14 3.99 -4.80 -16.24
CA LEU A 14 3.27 -5.59 -15.26
C LEU A 14 1.78 -5.66 -15.57
N GLU A 15 1.19 -4.60 -16.13
CA GLU A 15 -0.21 -4.65 -16.60
C GLU A 15 -0.40 -5.74 -17.65
N LEU A 16 0.50 -5.81 -18.65
CA LEU A 16 0.44 -6.82 -19.70
C LEU A 16 0.55 -8.25 -19.16
N HIS A 17 1.46 -8.50 -18.21
CA HIS A 17 1.60 -9.82 -17.60
C HIS A 17 0.40 -10.18 -16.73
N GLY A 18 -0.17 -9.20 -16.02
CA GLY A 18 -1.37 -9.41 -15.22
C GLY A 18 -2.61 -9.73 -16.05
N LEU A 19 -2.68 -9.29 -17.32
CA LEU A 19 -3.83 -9.59 -18.19
C LEU A 19 -4.08 -11.10 -18.32
N ALA A 20 -3.02 -11.92 -18.29
CA ALA A 20 -3.11 -13.37 -18.33
C ALA A 20 -3.78 -13.97 -17.07
N LEU A 21 -3.80 -13.24 -15.96
CA LEU A 21 -4.43 -13.65 -14.69
C LEU A 21 -5.93 -13.32 -14.67
N VAL A 22 -6.37 -12.30 -15.40
CA VAL A 22 -7.78 -11.87 -15.44
C VAL A 22 -8.53 -12.35 -16.70
N SER A 23 -7.84 -12.90 -17.70
CA SER A 23 -8.46 -13.38 -18.94
C SER A 23 -9.36 -14.60 -18.71
N ASP A 24 -9.09 -15.39 -17.69
CA ASP A 24 -9.68 -16.70 -17.43
C ASP A 24 -10.47 -16.69 -16.11
N LEU A 25 -11.63 -16.02 -16.13
CA LEU A 25 -12.52 -15.90 -14.97
C LEU A 25 -13.93 -16.47 -15.24
N ASP A 26 -14.09 -17.40 -16.18
CA ASP A 26 -15.38 -18.06 -16.48
C ASP A 26 -16.57 -17.10 -16.72
N GLY A 27 -16.31 -15.94 -17.31
CA GLY A 27 -17.34 -14.91 -17.54
C GLY A 27 -17.62 -14.00 -16.33
N LEU A 28 -16.95 -14.19 -15.21
CA LEU A 28 -17.01 -13.29 -14.05
C LEU A 28 -16.23 -11.99 -14.31
N GLN A 29 -16.56 -10.96 -13.53
CA GLN A 29 -15.91 -9.65 -13.55
C GLN A 29 -15.08 -9.45 -12.28
N ALA A 30 -13.79 -9.17 -12.45
CA ALA A 30 -12.91 -8.69 -11.40
C ALA A 30 -11.78 -7.86 -12.00
N HIS A 31 -11.17 -7.05 -11.15
CA HIS A 31 -10.06 -6.16 -11.50
C HIS A 31 -8.86 -6.47 -10.61
N LEU A 32 -7.68 -6.32 -11.17
CA LEU A 32 -6.42 -6.59 -10.49
C LEU A 32 -5.63 -5.28 -10.38
N VAL A 33 -5.25 -4.88 -9.18
CA VAL A 33 -4.31 -3.78 -8.96
C VAL A 33 -2.98 -4.38 -8.53
N LEU A 34 -1.94 -4.16 -9.34
CA LEU A 34 -0.56 -4.51 -9.02
C LEU A 34 0.13 -3.23 -8.52
N ASP A 35 0.38 -3.15 -7.21
CA ASP A 35 0.99 -1.99 -6.57
C ASP A 35 2.49 -1.90 -6.91
N ALA A 36 2.77 -1.37 -8.10
CA ALA A 36 4.11 -1.15 -8.61
C ALA A 36 4.12 0.14 -9.45
N PRO A 37 4.98 1.13 -9.15
CA PRO A 37 5.78 1.21 -7.92
C PRO A 37 4.89 1.28 -6.67
N TRP A 38 5.44 0.91 -5.51
CA TRP A 38 4.71 0.99 -4.23
C TRP A 38 4.20 2.41 -3.99
N GLY A 39 2.91 2.51 -3.69
CA GLY A 39 2.18 3.78 -3.58
C GLY A 39 1.20 4.02 -4.73
N PHE A 40 1.32 3.27 -5.84
CA PHE A 40 0.37 3.33 -6.95
C PHE A 40 -1.04 2.93 -6.51
N ALA A 41 -1.17 1.79 -5.81
CA ALA A 41 -2.46 1.28 -5.41
C ALA A 41 -3.20 2.28 -4.52
N LEU A 42 -2.52 2.83 -3.51
CA LEU A 42 -3.13 3.79 -2.58
C LEU A 42 -3.52 5.10 -3.27
N ARG A 43 -2.74 5.57 -4.25
CA ARG A 43 -3.07 6.77 -5.02
C ARG A 43 -4.38 6.63 -5.80
N GLU A 44 -4.60 5.46 -6.39
CA GLU A 44 -5.79 5.17 -7.22
C GLU A 44 -6.97 4.61 -6.41
N SER A 45 -6.84 4.56 -5.08
CA SER A 45 -7.75 3.81 -4.21
C SER A 45 -9.19 4.29 -4.18
N GLU A 46 -9.42 5.60 -4.35
CA GLU A 46 -10.77 6.17 -4.45
C GLU A 46 -11.50 5.76 -5.74
N ALA A 47 -10.75 5.39 -6.78
CA ALA A 47 -11.28 5.06 -8.11
C ALA A 47 -11.22 3.56 -8.42
N TRP A 48 -10.91 2.70 -7.45
CA TRP A 48 -10.81 1.27 -7.69
C TRP A 48 -12.12 0.68 -8.21
N PRO A 49 -12.12 0.04 -9.39
CA PRO A 49 -13.30 -0.60 -9.93
C PRO A 49 -13.62 -1.89 -9.17
N ARG A 50 -14.89 -2.11 -8.85
CA ARG A 50 -15.32 -3.24 -8.03
C ARG A 50 -15.86 -4.40 -8.89
N PRO A 51 -15.59 -5.67 -8.52
CA PRO A 51 -14.75 -6.08 -7.40
C PRO A 51 -13.25 -5.98 -7.74
N VAL A 52 -12.42 -5.64 -6.74
CA VAL A 52 -10.96 -5.42 -6.89
C VAL A 52 -10.15 -6.36 -6.01
N LEU A 53 -9.13 -6.99 -6.59
CA LEU A 53 -8.04 -7.63 -5.86
C LEU A 53 -6.80 -6.73 -5.95
N VAL A 54 -6.29 -6.29 -4.80
CA VAL A 54 -5.05 -5.51 -4.70
C VAL A 54 -3.91 -6.43 -4.29
N LEU A 55 -2.83 -6.43 -5.06
CA LEU A 55 -1.57 -7.10 -4.74
C LEU A 55 -0.52 -6.04 -4.44
N THR A 56 0.12 -6.13 -3.29
CA THR A 56 1.24 -5.26 -2.95
C THR A 56 2.37 -6.06 -2.32
N GLY A 57 3.60 -5.72 -2.68
CA GLY A 57 4.78 -6.23 -1.99
C GLY A 57 5.19 -5.36 -0.80
N ASN A 58 4.52 -4.23 -0.56
CA ASN A 58 4.97 -3.25 0.43
C ASN A 58 4.79 -3.81 1.84
N PRO A 59 5.89 -4.04 2.59
CA PRO A 59 5.82 -4.65 3.91
C PRO A 59 5.39 -3.69 5.02
N CYS A 60 5.23 -2.39 4.73
CA CYS A 60 4.97 -1.38 5.75
C CYS A 60 3.57 -1.57 6.37
N PRO A 61 3.45 -1.83 7.69
CA PRO A 61 2.15 -2.07 8.31
C PRO A 61 1.23 -0.84 8.22
N HIS A 62 1.75 0.38 8.29
CA HIS A 62 0.93 1.59 8.17
C HIS A 62 0.41 1.79 6.74
N TYR A 63 1.19 1.44 5.72
CA TYR A 63 0.72 1.45 4.34
C TYR A 63 -0.37 0.41 4.10
N LEU A 64 -0.21 -0.80 4.65
CA LEU A 64 -1.23 -1.87 4.56
C LEU A 64 -2.51 -1.49 5.30
N ARG A 65 -2.41 -0.84 6.46
CA ARG A 65 -3.56 -0.28 7.19
C ARG A 65 -4.30 0.74 6.32
N ASP A 66 -3.58 1.65 5.68
CA ASP A 66 -4.20 2.65 4.81
C ASP A 66 -4.90 2.00 3.60
N LEU A 67 -4.30 0.98 2.96
CA LEU A 67 -4.98 0.20 1.91
C LEU A 67 -6.26 -0.49 2.43
N LEU A 68 -6.23 -1.04 3.65
CA LEU A 68 -7.39 -1.67 4.27
C LEU A 68 -8.53 -0.70 4.54
N GLU A 69 -8.24 0.57 4.85
CA GLU A 69 -9.26 1.61 5.06
C GLU A 69 -10.06 1.92 3.78
N HIS A 70 -9.47 1.69 2.62
CA HIS A 70 -10.18 1.77 1.33
C HIS A 70 -11.01 0.51 1.02
N ASP A 71 -11.07 -0.45 1.96
CA ASP A 71 -11.86 -1.68 1.92
C ASP A 71 -11.85 -2.42 0.57
N PRO A 72 -10.68 -2.82 0.02
CA PRO A 72 -10.63 -3.57 -1.23
C PRO A 72 -11.39 -4.91 -1.12
N ASP A 73 -11.86 -5.51 -2.22
CA ASP A 73 -12.55 -6.81 -2.13
C ASP A 73 -11.57 -7.92 -1.79
N GLY A 74 -10.37 -7.88 -2.37
CA GLY A 74 -9.23 -8.69 -1.97
C GLY A 74 -7.99 -7.84 -1.72
N LEU A 75 -7.19 -8.22 -0.73
CA LEU A 75 -5.85 -7.68 -0.52
C LEU A 75 -4.88 -8.82 -0.24
N ILE A 76 -3.83 -8.91 -1.05
CA ILE A 76 -2.70 -9.82 -0.87
C ILE A 76 -1.44 -8.99 -0.69
N ALA A 77 -0.82 -9.09 0.49
CA ALA A 77 0.44 -8.46 0.84
C ALA A 77 1.49 -9.47 1.33
N THR A 78 1.35 -10.71 0.90
CA THR A 78 2.29 -11.80 1.14
C THR A 78 2.77 -12.35 -0.21
N PRO A 79 3.98 -12.95 -0.28
CA PRO A 79 4.40 -13.65 -1.49
C PRO A 79 3.39 -14.74 -1.87
N VAL A 80 2.92 -14.71 -3.11
CA VAL A 80 1.98 -15.68 -3.67
C VAL A 80 2.34 -16.01 -5.10
N GLY A 81 2.01 -17.23 -5.54
CA GLY A 81 2.15 -17.66 -6.92
C GLY A 81 1.01 -17.17 -7.82
N PRO A 82 1.18 -17.20 -9.15
CA PRO A 82 0.13 -16.82 -10.11
C PRO A 82 -1.20 -17.56 -9.93
N GLU A 83 -1.16 -18.83 -9.53
CA GLU A 83 -2.36 -19.65 -9.37
C GLU A 83 -3.17 -19.26 -8.13
N GLU A 84 -2.50 -18.91 -7.04
CA GLU A 84 -3.16 -18.39 -5.83
C GLU A 84 -3.81 -17.03 -6.10
N VAL A 85 -3.18 -16.19 -6.94
CA VAL A 85 -3.76 -14.93 -7.41
C VAL A 85 -5.02 -15.19 -8.25
N ARG A 86 -4.98 -16.18 -9.15
CA ARG A 86 -6.14 -16.58 -9.96
C ARG A 86 -7.29 -17.06 -9.07
N GLU A 87 -7.01 -17.93 -8.11
CA GLU A 87 -8.01 -18.41 -7.15
C GLU A 87 -8.62 -17.23 -6.37
N ALA A 88 -7.79 -16.32 -5.86
CA ALA A 88 -8.24 -15.14 -5.16
C ALA A 88 -9.12 -14.24 -6.05
N LEU A 89 -8.76 -14.05 -7.33
CA LEU A 89 -9.58 -13.32 -8.30
C LEU A 89 -10.95 -13.97 -8.49
N HIS A 90 -11.02 -15.29 -8.67
CA HIS A 90 -12.31 -16.00 -8.77
C HIS A 90 -13.16 -15.82 -7.52
N ARG A 91 -12.55 -15.89 -6.34
CA ARG A 91 -13.27 -15.73 -5.06
C ARG A 91 -13.78 -14.30 -4.89
N VAL A 92 -12.95 -13.31 -5.19
CA VAL A 92 -13.34 -11.89 -5.20
C VAL A 92 -14.45 -11.62 -6.21
N ALA A 93 -14.38 -12.20 -7.40
CA ALA A 93 -15.40 -12.07 -8.42
C ALA A 93 -16.76 -12.68 -8.00
N LYS A 94 -16.75 -13.66 -7.09
CA LYS A 94 -17.95 -14.25 -6.46
C LYS A 94 -18.42 -13.50 -5.21
N GLY A 95 -17.79 -12.37 -4.87
CA GLY A 95 -18.15 -11.54 -3.72
C GLY A 95 -17.50 -11.94 -2.40
N HIS A 96 -16.51 -12.83 -2.40
CA HIS A 96 -15.78 -13.18 -1.18
C HIS A 96 -14.70 -12.13 -0.87
N LYS A 97 -14.62 -11.71 0.40
CA LYS A 97 -13.51 -10.90 0.89
C LYS A 97 -12.27 -11.78 1.09
N ILE A 98 -11.14 -11.36 0.51
CA ILE A 98 -9.85 -12.04 0.64
C ILE A 98 -8.85 -11.13 1.35
N ARG A 99 -8.14 -11.67 2.33
CA ARG A 99 -7.10 -10.95 3.08
C ARG A 99 -5.94 -11.90 3.35
N TYR A 100 -4.88 -11.81 2.55
CA TYR A 100 -3.62 -12.50 2.79
C TYR A 100 -2.60 -11.44 3.16
N LEU A 101 -2.46 -11.21 4.46
CA LEU A 101 -1.64 -10.14 5.03
C LEU A 101 -0.71 -10.75 6.08
N PRO A 102 0.47 -10.15 6.31
CA PRO A 102 1.20 -10.43 7.53
C PRO A 102 0.37 -10.04 8.76
N GLU A 103 0.67 -10.64 9.90
CA GLU A 103 0.10 -10.19 11.17
C GLU A 103 0.54 -8.74 11.44
N LEU A 104 -0.45 -7.86 11.67
CA LEU A 104 -0.19 -6.44 11.88
C LEU A 104 -0.16 -6.15 13.39
N GLU A 105 1.04 -6.02 13.94
CA GLU A 105 1.29 -5.57 15.31
C GLU A 105 0.48 -4.32 15.67
N PRO A 106 0.04 -4.15 16.94
CA PRO A 106 -0.72 -2.99 17.37
C PRO A 106 -0.12 -1.67 16.89
N ASP A 107 -0.97 -0.79 16.33
CA ASP A 107 -0.52 0.49 15.79
C ASP A 107 -0.07 1.42 16.94
N PRO A 108 1.21 1.83 17.00
CA PRO A 108 1.69 2.76 18.03
C PRO A 108 1.19 4.19 17.79
N LEU A 109 0.69 4.49 16.59
CA LEU A 109 0.19 5.79 16.18
C LEU A 109 -1.32 5.88 16.42
N CYS A 110 -1.76 7.04 16.90
CA CYS A 110 -3.18 7.36 16.87
C CYS A 110 -3.65 7.63 15.42
N PRO A 111 -4.97 7.61 15.15
CA PRO A 111 -5.49 7.85 13.80
C PRO A 111 -4.97 9.15 13.15
N ARG A 112 -4.84 10.23 13.95
CA ARG A 112 -4.31 11.51 13.46
C ARG A 112 -2.82 11.46 13.14
N GLU A 113 -2.04 10.74 13.93
CA GLU A 113 -0.60 10.56 13.68
C GLU A 113 -0.37 9.72 12.42
N ARG A 114 -1.18 8.68 12.18
CA ARG A 114 -1.10 7.89 10.94
C ARG A 114 -1.49 8.70 9.71
N GLU A 115 -2.52 9.54 9.81
CA GLU A 115 -2.88 10.46 8.73
C GLU A 115 -1.70 11.41 8.40
N ILE A 116 -1.07 11.98 9.43
CA ILE A 116 0.10 12.86 9.27
C ILE A 116 1.29 12.08 8.71
N LEU A 117 1.57 10.85 9.19
CA LEU A 117 2.62 9.97 8.69
C LEU A 117 2.53 9.81 7.16
N ARG A 118 1.34 9.43 6.66
CA ARG A 118 1.08 9.26 5.23
C ARG A 118 1.40 10.53 4.45
N LEU A 119 0.93 11.69 4.92
CA LEU A 119 1.13 12.96 4.22
C LEU A 119 2.59 13.42 4.24
N VAL A 120 3.30 13.19 5.35
CA VAL A 120 4.75 13.45 5.44
C VAL A 120 5.52 12.54 4.49
N ALA A 121 5.16 11.26 4.41
CA ALA A 121 5.75 10.31 3.46
C ALA A 121 5.51 10.74 2.01
N LEU A 122 4.34 11.32 1.70
CA LEU A 122 4.01 11.92 0.41
C LEU A 122 4.71 13.26 0.14
N GLY A 123 5.53 13.75 1.08
CA GLY A 123 6.35 14.95 0.89
C GLY A 123 5.76 16.24 1.46
N MET A 124 4.56 16.21 2.06
CA MET A 124 3.95 17.43 2.61
C MET A 124 4.86 18.08 3.66
N THR A 125 4.99 19.39 3.58
CA THR A 125 5.70 20.25 4.52
C THR A 125 4.83 20.56 5.74
N ASN A 126 5.45 21.03 6.81
CA ASN A 126 4.71 21.44 8.01
C ASN A 126 3.69 22.55 7.69
N ALA A 127 4.05 23.51 6.83
CA ALA A 127 3.13 24.58 6.44
C ALA A 127 1.90 24.05 5.68
N GLU A 128 2.08 23.06 4.80
CA GLU A 128 0.96 22.43 4.10
C GLU A 128 0.09 21.59 5.06
N LEU A 129 0.69 20.92 6.04
CA LEU A 129 -0.03 20.21 7.10
C LEU A 129 -0.81 21.16 8.01
N GLU A 130 -0.22 22.30 8.38
CA GLU A 130 -0.88 23.38 9.13
C GLU A 130 -2.15 23.83 8.41
N ASN A 131 -2.02 24.13 7.11
CA ASN A 131 -3.14 24.57 6.27
C ASN A 131 -4.20 23.48 6.12
N ARG A 132 -3.79 22.23 5.87
CA ARG A 132 -4.72 21.10 5.68
C ARG A 132 -5.53 20.80 6.93
N PHE A 133 -4.93 20.99 8.11
CA PHE A 133 -5.51 20.57 9.38
C PHE A 133 -5.98 21.70 10.28
N GLY A 134 -5.77 22.96 9.90
CA GLY A 134 -6.06 24.12 10.75
C GLY A 134 -5.23 24.14 12.04
N LEU A 135 -4.02 23.59 12.01
CA LEU A 135 -3.14 23.46 13.17
C LEU A 135 -2.06 24.55 13.17
N LYS A 136 -1.56 24.90 14.36
CA LYS A 136 -0.39 25.79 14.50
C LYS A 136 0.90 25.04 14.16
N ALA A 137 1.89 25.76 13.64
CA ALA A 137 3.25 25.24 13.38
C ALA A 137 3.85 24.40 14.50
N LYS A 138 3.73 24.85 15.75
CA LYS A 138 4.25 24.11 16.92
C LYS A 138 3.56 22.75 17.07
N THR A 139 2.25 22.68 16.84
CA THR A 139 1.48 21.44 16.97
C THR A 139 1.86 20.45 15.88
N VAL A 140 2.00 20.91 14.63
CA VAL A 140 2.45 20.04 13.52
C VAL A 140 3.86 19.52 13.78
N LYS A 141 4.79 20.38 14.22
CA LYS A 141 6.14 19.96 14.63
C LYS A 141 6.09 18.87 15.70
N ASN A 142 5.26 19.06 16.73
CA ASN A 142 5.12 18.06 17.79
C ASN A 142 4.58 16.72 17.26
N TYR A 143 3.58 16.72 16.38
CA TYR A 143 3.10 15.49 15.75
C TYR A 143 4.21 14.78 14.99
N VAL A 144 4.96 15.50 14.15
CA VAL A 144 6.06 14.91 13.37
C VAL A 144 7.14 14.35 14.29
N CYS A 145 7.56 15.07 15.33
CA CYS A 145 8.51 14.57 16.33
C CYS A 145 8.00 13.30 17.02
N ASN A 146 6.75 13.30 17.50
CA ASN A 146 6.18 12.14 18.17
C ASN A 146 6.09 10.91 17.25
N ILE A 147 5.74 11.10 15.97
CA ILE A 147 5.71 10.03 14.98
C ILE A 147 7.11 9.45 14.77
N LEU A 148 8.11 10.32 14.60
CA LEU A 148 9.51 9.91 14.46
C LEU A 148 9.98 9.11 15.68
N ASP A 149 9.72 9.61 16.89
CA ASP A 149 10.11 8.96 18.14
C ASP A 149 9.42 7.60 18.31
N LYS A 150 8.11 7.51 18.06
CA LYS A 150 7.33 6.27 18.16
C LYS A 150 7.77 5.20 17.16
N LEU A 151 8.22 5.62 15.98
CA LEU A 151 8.69 4.72 14.93
C LEU A 151 10.21 4.48 14.97
N GLY A 152 10.95 5.15 15.87
CA GLY A 152 12.41 5.05 15.96
C GLY A 152 13.14 5.68 14.76
N MET A 153 12.50 6.63 14.08
CA MET A 153 13.01 7.29 12.86
C MET A 153 13.65 8.62 13.19
N LYS A 154 14.66 9.03 12.42
CA LYS A 154 15.45 10.25 12.64
C LYS A 154 15.10 11.37 11.68
N SER A 155 14.44 11.05 10.58
CA SER A 155 14.13 12.04 9.56
C SER A 155 12.85 11.72 8.79
N ARG A 156 12.30 12.77 8.18
CA ARG A 156 11.19 12.65 7.23
C ARG A 156 11.53 11.82 5.99
N VAL A 157 12.82 11.72 5.63
CA VAL A 157 13.27 10.85 4.53
C VAL A 157 13.15 9.39 4.96
N GLU A 158 13.57 9.05 6.19
CA GLU A 158 13.36 7.71 6.74
C GLU A 158 11.88 7.34 6.82
N VAL A 159 11.01 8.29 7.18
CA VAL A 159 9.54 8.10 7.13
C VAL A 159 9.04 7.76 5.73
N ALA A 160 9.48 8.48 4.70
CA ALA A 160 9.10 8.20 3.32
C ALA A 160 9.58 6.81 2.88
N LEU A 161 10.84 6.48 3.16
CA LEU A 161 11.41 5.17 2.87
C LEU A 161 10.68 4.06 3.64
N TYR A 162 10.30 4.30 4.88
CA TYR A 162 9.57 3.35 5.72
C TYR A 162 8.18 3.09 5.17
N TYR A 163 7.43 4.16 4.87
CA TYR A 163 6.07 4.07 4.41
C TYR A 163 5.96 3.40 3.03
N PHE A 164 6.88 3.71 2.13
CA PHE A 164 6.98 3.06 0.83
C PHE A 164 7.82 1.78 0.86
N GLY A 165 8.04 1.15 2.00
CA GLY A 165 8.63 -0.19 2.08
C GLY A 165 10.12 -0.33 1.73
N VAL A 166 10.80 0.77 1.43
CA VAL A 166 12.22 0.79 1.04
C VAL A 166 13.17 0.72 2.26
N HIS A 167 12.72 1.17 3.42
CA HIS A 167 13.57 1.28 4.62
C HIS A 167 14.26 -0.03 5.05
N PRO A 168 13.56 -1.19 5.12
CA PRO A 168 14.21 -2.45 5.46
C PRO A 168 15.27 -2.87 4.43
N MET A 169 15.06 -2.56 3.15
CA MET A 169 16.02 -2.88 2.08
C MET A 169 17.35 -2.12 2.25
N LEU A 170 17.30 -0.88 2.75
CA LEU A 170 18.51 -0.07 2.96
C LEU A 170 19.21 -0.39 4.29
N TYR A 171 18.44 -0.68 5.34
CA TYR A 171 19.01 -1.00 6.65
C TYR A 171 19.73 -2.35 6.65
N THR A 172 19.18 -3.37 5.99
CA THR A 172 19.86 -4.68 5.87
C THR A 172 21.16 -4.55 5.07
N TRP A 173 21.16 -3.81 3.96
CA TRP A 173 22.37 -3.53 3.18
C TRP A 173 23.47 -2.82 3.99
N SER A 174 23.12 -1.83 4.81
CA SER A 174 24.10 -1.09 5.63
C SER A 174 24.70 -1.93 6.76
N GLN A 175 23.97 -2.92 7.26
CA GLN A 175 24.39 -3.79 8.37
C GLN A 175 25.21 -4.99 7.90
N THR A 176 24.91 -5.56 6.73
CA THR A 176 25.58 -6.78 6.24
C THR A 176 26.68 -6.52 5.21
N GLY A 177 26.71 -5.34 4.58
CA GLY A 177 27.70 -5.02 3.54
C GLY A 177 27.68 -5.99 2.34
N HIS A 178 26.63 -6.79 2.20
CA HIS A 178 26.48 -7.79 1.14
C HIS A 178 25.18 -7.54 0.38
N CYS A 179 25.28 -7.65 -0.94
CA CYS A 179 24.12 -7.80 -1.80
C CYS A 179 23.40 -9.10 -1.38
N PRO A 180 22.10 -9.09 -1.05
CA PRO A 180 21.36 -10.34 -0.92
C PRO A 180 21.39 -11.05 -2.28
N GLU A 181 21.68 -12.35 -2.26
CA GLU A 181 21.63 -13.23 -3.44
C GLU A 181 20.22 -13.34 -4.02
#